data_AF-A0A2U4BZW0-F1
#
_entry.id   AF-A0A2U4BZW0-F1
#
_cell.length_a   1.000
_cell.length_b   1.000
_cell.length_c   1.000
_cell.angle_alpha   90.00
_cell.angle_beta   90.00
_cell.angle_gamma   90.00
#
_symmetry.space_group_name_H-M   'P 1'
#
loop_
_entity.id
_entity.type
_entity.pdbx_description
1 polymer ?
#
loop_
_entity_poly.entity_id
_entity_poly.type
_entity_poly.pdbx_seq_one_letter_code
_entity_poly.pdbx_strand_id
1 'polypeptide(L)'
;MAGEEINEDYPVEIHEYLSTFENSIGAVDEMLKTMMSVSRNELLQKLDPLEQAKVDLVSAYTLNSMFWVYLATQGVNPKEHPVKQELERIRVYMNRVKEITDKKKAGKLDRAAASRFVKNALWEPKPKNASKIANKGKSKS
;
A
#
# COMPACT_ATOMS: atom_id res chain seq x y z
N MET A 1 5.89 47.54 25.30
CA MET A 1 4.50 47.20 24.92
C MET A 1 4.49 47.13 23.41
N ALA A 2 4.61 45.92 22.85
CA ALA A 2 4.55 45.73 21.42
C ALA A 2 3.08 45.83 21.01
N GLY A 3 2.75 46.82 20.19
CA GLY A 3 1.41 46.92 19.62
C GLY A 3 1.18 45.69 18.77
N GLU A 4 0.05 45.01 19.00
CA GLU A 4 -0.51 44.08 18.04
C GLU A 4 -0.70 44.88 16.75
N GLU A 5 0.11 44.60 15.73
CA GLU A 5 -0.14 45.10 14.38
C GLU A 5 -1.43 44.44 13.92
N ILE A 6 -2.53 45.19 14.05
CA ILE A 6 -3.85 44.78 13.58
C ILE A 6 -3.76 44.84 12.06
N ASN A 7 -3.62 43.67 11.43
CA ASN A 7 -3.56 43.54 9.98
C ASN A 7 -4.89 44.05 9.38
N GLU A 8 -4.89 45.20 8.68
CA GLU A 8 -6.11 45.88 8.19
C GLU A 8 -6.81 45.14 7.03
N ASP A 9 -6.17 44.13 6.43
CA ASP A 9 -6.66 43.46 5.23
C ASP A 9 -7.83 42.49 5.49
N TYR A 10 -7.99 42.02 6.73
CA TYR A 10 -9.02 41.03 7.09
C TYR A 10 -9.33 40.99 8.59
N PRO A 11 -10.47 40.41 9.01
CA PRO A 11 -10.85 40.30 10.42
C PRO A 11 -9.84 39.51 11.27
N VAL A 12 -9.53 40.00 12.47
CA VAL A 12 -8.53 39.39 13.37
C VAL A 12 -8.87 37.95 13.77
N GLU A 13 -10.16 37.59 13.78
CA GLU A 13 -10.64 36.25 14.13
C GLU A 13 -10.17 35.17 13.16
N ILE A 14 -9.82 35.55 11.92
CA ILE A 14 -9.32 34.61 10.91
C ILE A 14 -7.79 34.63 10.75
N HIS A 15 -7.10 35.53 11.44
CA HIS A 15 -5.65 35.72 11.29
C HIS A 15 -4.86 34.45 11.58
N GLU A 16 -5.15 33.75 12.68
CA GLU A 16 -4.45 32.53 13.06
C GLU A 16 -4.66 31.40 12.02
N TYR A 17 -5.88 31.28 11.48
CA TYR A 17 -6.18 30.29 10.44
C TYR A 17 -5.42 30.59 9.13
N LEU A 18 -5.36 31.86 8.72
CA LEU A 18 -4.63 32.28 7.53
C LEU A 18 -3.12 32.09 7.69
N SER A 19 -2.56 32.50 8.82
CA SER A 19 -1.14 32.29 9.12
C SER A 19 -0.77 30.80 9.13
N THR A 20 -1.60 29.96 9.75
CA THR A 20 -1.40 28.50 9.75
C THR A 20 -1.48 27.92 8.34
N PHE A 21 -2.42 28.40 7.53
CA PHE A 21 -2.59 27.97 6.15
C PHE A 21 -1.40 28.38 5.28
N GLU A 22 -0.94 29.62 5.38
CA GLU A 22 0.25 30.13 4.67
C GLU A 22 1.50 29.31 5.02
N ASN A 23 1.74 29.09 6.31
CA ASN A 23 2.86 28.26 6.78
C ASN A 23 2.78 26.82 6.22
N SER A 24 1.57 26.25 6.19
CA SER A 24 1.34 24.90 5.66
C SER A 24 1.60 24.84 4.15
N ILE A 25 1.15 25.85 3.38
CA ILE A 25 1.44 25.95 1.95
C ILE A 25 2.94 26.11 1.70
N GLY A 26 3.62 26.96 2.48
CA GLY A 26 5.06 27.15 2.37
C GLY A 26 5.83 25.84 2.58
N ALA A 27 5.44 25.04 3.58
CA ALA A 27 6.05 23.73 3.81
C ALA A 27 5.83 22.76 2.64
N VAL A 28 4.62 22.75 2.05
CA VAL A 28 4.31 21.92 0.88
C VAL A 28 5.10 22.37 -0.36
N ASP A 29 5.24 23.68 -0.58
CA ASP A 29 6.01 24.25 -1.68
C ASP A 29 7.49 23.85 -1.62
N GLU A 30 8.12 23.93 -0.44
CA GLU A 30 9.50 23.49 -0.25
C GLU A 30 9.70 21.98 -0.48
N MET A 31 8.74 21.15 -0.03
CA MET A 31 8.75 19.72 -0.30
C MET A 31 8.62 19.42 -1.80
N LEU A 32 7.76 20.15 -2.51
CA LEU A 32 7.55 19.97 -3.95
C LEU A 32 8.76 20.43 -4.76
N LYS A 33 9.38 21.57 -4.42
CA LYS A 33 10.64 22.02 -5.03
C LYS A 33 11.72 20.97 -4.90
N THR A 34 11.85 20.39 -3.71
CA THR A 34 12.80 19.30 -3.46
C THR A 34 12.50 18.08 -4.35
N MET A 35 11.24 17.66 -4.44
CA MET A 35 10.83 16.54 -5.29
C MET A 35 11.08 16.81 -6.78
N MET A 36 10.79 18.02 -7.25
CA MET A 36 10.93 18.44 -8.65
C MET A 36 12.38 18.76 -9.04
N SER A 37 13.28 18.96 -8.08
CA SER A 37 14.71 19.14 -8.33
C SER A 37 15.40 17.90 -8.91
N VAL A 38 14.78 16.73 -8.73
CA VAL A 38 15.28 15.45 -9.25
C VAL A 38 14.49 15.08 -10.50
N SER A 39 15.18 14.69 -11.57
CA SER A 39 14.55 14.18 -12.78
C SER A 39 13.73 12.93 -12.46
N ARG A 40 12.44 12.93 -12.82
CA ARG A 40 11.56 11.76 -12.64
C ARG A 40 12.13 10.52 -13.31
N ASN A 41 12.72 10.65 -14.51
CA ASN A 41 13.30 9.52 -15.22
C ASN A 41 14.50 8.93 -14.46
N GLU A 42 15.36 9.78 -13.89
CA GLU A 42 16.51 9.35 -13.08
C GLU A 42 16.07 8.71 -11.77
N LEU A 43 15.01 9.21 -11.15
CA LEU A 43 14.43 8.66 -9.93
C LEU A 43 13.85 7.27 -10.20
N LEU A 44 13.03 7.12 -11.24
CA LEU A 44 12.38 5.84 -11.57
C LEU A 44 13.38 4.74 -11.92
N GLN A 45 14.50 5.08 -12.56
CA GLN A 45 15.56 4.09 -12.87
C GLN A 45 16.20 3.48 -11.62
N LYS A 46 16.15 4.17 -10.47
CA LYS A 46 16.77 3.72 -9.20
C LYS A 46 15.81 2.96 -8.30
N LEU A 47 14.52 2.96 -8.61
CA LEU A 47 13.46 2.41 -7.76
C LEU A 47 12.96 1.07 -8.29
N ASP A 48 12.61 0.17 -7.37
CA ASP A 48 11.91 -1.05 -7.76
C ASP A 48 10.47 -0.73 -8.22
N PRO A 49 9.81 -1.62 -9.00
CA PRO A 49 8.48 -1.32 -9.53
C PRO A 49 7.41 -0.97 -8.48
N LEU A 50 7.53 -1.50 -7.25
CA LEU A 50 6.60 -1.22 -6.15
C LEU A 50 6.89 0.15 -5.53
N GLU A 51 8.16 0.54 -5.44
CA GLU A 51 8.58 1.88 -5.03
C GLU A 51 8.15 2.94 -6.05
N GLN A 52 8.31 2.66 -7.36
CA GLN A 52 7.81 3.54 -8.43
C GLN A 52 6.30 3.78 -8.30
N ALA A 53 5.52 2.70 -8.10
CA ALA A 53 4.08 2.80 -7.90
C ALA A 53 3.70 3.66 -6.68
N LYS A 54 4.49 3.61 -5.59
CA LYS A 54 4.26 4.47 -4.42
C LYS A 54 4.52 5.94 -4.75
N VAL A 55 5.63 6.25 -5.43
CA VAL A 55 5.97 7.63 -5.82
C VAL A 55 4.89 8.20 -6.73
N ASP A 56 4.43 7.43 -7.72
CA ASP A 56 3.37 7.87 -8.64
C ASP A 56 2.04 8.09 -7.93
N LEU A 57 1.64 7.19 -7.02
CA LEU A 57 0.40 7.34 -6.26
C LEU A 57 0.44 8.52 -5.29
N VAL A 58 1.57 8.75 -4.61
CA VAL A 58 1.74 9.92 -3.74
C VAL A 58 1.71 11.20 -4.56
N SER A 59 2.37 11.22 -5.72
CA SER A 59 2.35 12.38 -6.62
C SER A 59 0.93 12.72 -7.08
N ALA A 60 0.16 11.70 -7.51
CA ALA A 60 -1.23 11.87 -7.90
C ALA A 60 -2.11 12.34 -6.72
N TYR A 61 -1.90 11.77 -5.52
CA TYR A 61 -2.60 12.18 -4.30
C TYR A 61 -2.33 13.64 -3.94
N THR A 62 -1.06 14.05 -3.95
CA THR A 62 -0.65 15.43 -3.65
C THR A 62 -1.28 16.41 -4.63
N LEU A 63 -1.23 16.13 -5.93
CA LEU A 63 -1.83 17.00 -6.95
C LEU A 63 -3.34 17.17 -6.76
N ASN A 64 -4.07 16.07 -6.55
CA ASN A 64 -5.52 16.12 -6.33
C ASN A 64 -5.87 16.78 -4.99
N SER A 65 -5.05 16.61 -3.96
CA SER A 65 -5.25 17.25 -2.66
C SER A 65 -5.02 18.76 -2.72
N MET A 66 -3.99 19.22 -3.44
CA MET A 66 -3.79 20.65 -3.67
C MET A 66 -4.92 21.24 -4.51
N PHE A 67 -5.41 20.51 -5.50
CA PHE A 67 -6.58 20.96 -6.27
C PHE A 67 -7.85 21.03 -5.41
N TRP A 68 -8.04 20.08 -4.48
CA TRP A 68 -9.12 20.16 -3.48
C TRP A 68 -9.03 21.42 -2.63
N VAL A 69 -7.82 21.74 -2.13
CA VAL A 69 -7.58 22.96 -1.36
C VAL A 69 -7.86 24.20 -2.21
N TYR A 70 -7.41 24.23 -3.46
CA TYR A 70 -7.71 25.32 -4.40
C TYR A 70 -9.22 25.53 -4.60
N LEU A 71 -10.00 24.47 -4.82
CA LEU A 71 -11.45 24.59 -4.93
C LEU A 71 -12.08 25.20 -3.67
N ALA A 72 -11.61 24.77 -2.50
CA ALA A 72 -12.09 25.31 -1.23
C ALA A 72 -11.79 26.81 -1.08
N THR A 73 -10.62 27.30 -1.55
CA THR A 73 -10.30 28.73 -1.52
C THR A 73 -11.11 29.54 -2.54
N GLN A 74 -11.58 28.92 -3.62
CA GLN A 74 -12.52 29.53 -4.58
C GLN A 74 -13.99 29.48 -4.10
N GLY A 75 -14.25 28.97 -2.89
CA GLY A 75 -15.62 28.82 -2.37
C GLY A 75 -16.41 27.68 -3.02
N VAL A 76 -15.76 26.81 -3.81
CA VAL A 76 -16.39 25.64 -4.42
C VAL A 76 -16.29 24.46 -3.45
N ASN A 77 -17.43 23.84 -3.13
CA ASN A 77 -17.44 22.65 -2.27
C ASN A 77 -16.77 21.45 -2.98
N PRO A 78 -15.57 21.01 -2.56
CA PRO A 78 -14.85 19.97 -3.31
C PRO A 78 -15.51 18.59 -3.17
N LYS A 79 -16.40 18.40 -2.18
CA LYS A 79 -17.16 17.15 -2.00
C LYS A 79 -18.18 16.90 -3.12
N GLU A 80 -18.61 17.96 -3.79
CA GLU A 80 -19.53 17.94 -4.93
C GLU A 80 -18.78 17.96 -6.27
N HIS A 81 -17.46 18.16 -6.24
CA HIS A 81 -16.60 18.20 -7.42
C HIS A 81 -16.05 16.79 -7.78
N PRO A 82 -15.85 16.46 -9.07
CA PRO A 82 -15.25 15.17 -9.51
C PRO A 82 -13.90 14.80 -8.87
N VAL A 83 -13.16 15.76 -8.32
CA VAL A 83 -11.90 15.52 -7.60
C VAL A 83 -12.06 14.52 -6.45
N LYS A 84 -13.25 14.45 -5.83
CA LYS A 84 -13.55 13.43 -4.82
C LYS A 84 -13.42 12.02 -5.38
N GLN A 85 -13.92 11.78 -6.60
CA GLN A 85 -13.84 10.47 -7.25
C GLN A 85 -12.40 10.12 -7.60
N GLU A 86 -11.60 11.12 -8.01
CA GLU A 86 -10.16 10.93 -8.27
C GLU A 86 -9.41 10.52 -6.99
N LEU A 87 -9.69 11.17 -5.85
CA LEU A 87 -9.11 10.80 -4.56
C LEU A 87 -9.53 9.39 -4.11
N GLU A 88 -10.79 9.00 -4.30
CA GLU A 88 -11.24 7.65 -4.00
C GLU A 88 -10.55 6.62 -4.90
N ARG A 89 -10.38 6.93 -6.19
CA ARG A 89 -9.64 6.06 -7.13
C ARG A 89 -8.20 5.87 -6.67
N ILE A 90 -7.52 6.94 -6.27
CA ILE A 90 -6.14 6.88 -5.76
C ILE A 90 -6.08 6.03 -4.48
N ARG A 91 -7.03 6.19 -3.55
CA ARG A 91 -7.12 5.39 -2.32
C ARG A 91 -7.23 3.90 -2.61
N VAL A 92 -8.03 3.50 -3.60
CA VAL A 92 -8.16 2.09 -4.03
C VAL A 92 -6.79 1.54 -4.47
N TYR A 93 -6.04 2.29 -5.27
CA TYR A 93 -4.71 1.85 -5.72
C TYR A 93 -3.66 1.86 -4.60
N MET A 94 -3.71 2.81 -3.67
CA MET A 94 -2.85 2.80 -2.47
C MET A 94 -3.09 1.55 -1.62
N ASN A 95 -4.36 1.18 -1.41
CA ASN A 95 -4.72 -0.06 -0.73
C ASN A 95 -4.19 -1.29 -1.48
N ARG A 96 -4.23 -1.28 -2.82
CA ARG A 96 -3.67 -2.36 -3.62
C ARG A 96 -2.16 -2.50 -3.45
N VAL A 97 -1.42 -1.40 -3.45
CA VAL A 97 0.03 -1.39 -3.17
C VAL A 97 0.32 -1.91 -1.76
N LYS A 98 -0.49 -1.53 -0.78
CA LYS A 98 -0.39 -2.04 0.60
C LYS A 98 -0.60 -3.57 0.65
N GLU A 99 -1.66 -4.09 0.05
CA GLU A 99 -1.92 -5.53 -0.02
C GLU A 99 -0.76 -6.31 -0.64
N ILE A 100 -0.18 -5.81 -1.74
CA ILE A 100 0.95 -6.45 -2.42
C ILE A 100 2.19 -6.45 -1.50
N THR A 101 2.43 -5.32 -0.83
CA THR A 101 3.53 -5.18 0.14
C THR A 101 3.38 -6.16 1.30
N ASP A 102 2.18 -6.29 1.83
CA ASP A 102 1.88 -7.16 2.98
C ASP A 102 1.96 -8.64 2.59
N LYS A 103 1.47 -9.01 1.40
CA LYS A 103 1.64 -10.36 0.83
C LYS A 103 3.12 -10.74 0.66
N LYS A 104 3.99 -9.80 0.31
CA LYS A 104 5.44 -10.04 0.22
C LYS A 104 6.06 -10.37 1.58
N LYS A 105 5.49 -9.84 2.67
CA LYS A 105 5.93 -10.07 4.06
C LYS A 105 5.27 -11.28 4.73
N ALA A 106 4.18 -11.81 4.16
CA ALA A 106 3.46 -12.93 4.73
C ALA A 106 4.32 -14.21 4.79
N GLY A 107 4.12 -15.00 5.86
CA GLY A 107 4.77 -16.30 6.02
C GLY A 107 4.46 -17.22 4.83
N LYS A 108 5.50 -17.84 4.27
CA LYS A 108 5.36 -18.78 3.15
C LYS A 108 5.16 -20.19 3.70
N LEU A 109 4.18 -20.93 3.18
CA LEU A 109 4.04 -22.35 3.46
C LEU A 109 5.22 -23.12 2.84
N ASP A 110 5.91 -23.92 3.64
CA ASP A 110 6.84 -24.92 3.12
C ASP A 110 6.05 -26.07 2.48
N ARG A 111 5.89 -26.00 1.15
CA ARG A 111 5.22 -27.04 0.35
C ARG A 111 5.89 -28.41 0.51
N ALA A 112 7.21 -28.46 0.69
CA ALA A 112 7.91 -29.73 0.83
C ALA A 112 7.59 -30.36 2.18
N ALA A 113 7.59 -29.58 3.26
CA ALA A 113 7.17 -30.05 4.59
C ALA A 113 5.70 -30.49 4.59
N ALA A 114 4.79 -29.69 4.04
CA ALA A 114 3.38 -30.04 3.89
C ALA A 114 3.18 -31.35 3.11
N SER A 115 3.93 -31.54 2.01
CA SER A 115 3.88 -32.78 1.23
C SER A 115 4.36 -34.00 2.02
N ARG A 116 5.40 -33.85 2.86
CA ARG A 116 5.88 -34.93 3.75
C ARG A 116 4.82 -35.31 4.78
N PHE A 117 4.16 -34.32 5.39
CA PHE A 117 3.07 -34.58 6.34
C PHE A 117 1.93 -35.37 5.70
N VAL A 118 1.49 -34.97 4.50
CA VAL A 118 0.42 -35.67 3.77
C VAL A 118 0.83 -37.09 3.39
N LYS A 119 2.05 -37.29 2.85
CA LYS A 119 2.53 -38.62 2.46
C LYS A 119 2.65 -39.58 3.64
N ASN A 120 3.14 -39.10 4.79
CA ASN A 120 3.23 -39.92 5.99
C ASN A 120 1.84 -40.26 6.56
N ALA A 121 0.90 -39.31 6.53
CA ALA A 121 -0.46 -39.54 7.02
C ALA A 121 -1.26 -40.53 6.15
N LEU A 122 -0.99 -40.59 4.85
CA LEU A 122 -1.63 -41.50 3.89
C LEU A 122 -0.88 -42.82 3.70
N TRP A 123 0.20 -43.06 4.46
CA TRP A 123 0.98 -44.28 4.31
C TRP A 123 0.28 -45.47 4.99
N GLU A 124 -0.21 -46.41 4.18
CA GLU A 124 -0.69 -47.71 4.67
C GLU A 124 0.44 -48.75 4.62
N PRO A 125 0.71 -49.47 5.72
CA PRO A 125 1.69 -50.56 5.70
C PRO A 125 1.18 -51.72 4.84
N LYS A 126 1.95 -52.08 3.79
CA LYS A 126 1.65 -53.27 2.98
C LYS A 126 1.58 -54.51 3.89
N PRO A 127 0.52 -55.34 3.81
CA PRO A 127 0.40 -56.54 4.62
C PRO A 127 1.56 -57.49 4.31
N LYS A 128 2.38 -57.78 5.33
CA LYS A 128 3.47 -58.76 5.23
C LYS A 128 2.88 -60.17 5.19
N ASN A 129 2.98 -60.80 4.03
CA ASN A 129 3.04 -62.25 3.80
C ASN A 129 1.94 -63.13 4.41
N ALA A 130 0.89 -63.40 3.63
CA ALA A 130 -0.02 -64.54 3.83
C ALA A 130 0.26 -65.69 2.83
N SER A 131 1.51 -65.95 2.44
CA SER A 131 1.86 -66.97 1.41
C SER A 131 2.90 -68.00 1.85
N LYS A 132 2.84 -68.47 3.11
CA LYS A 132 3.65 -69.61 3.57
C LYS A 132 2.86 -70.67 4.35
N ILE A 133 1.64 -71.02 3.96
CA ILE A 133 0.95 -72.22 4.47
C ILE A 133 0.08 -72.82 3.35
N ALA A 134 0.65 -73.54 2.38
CA ALA A 134 -0.17 -74.32 1.42
C ALA A 134 0.51 -75.54 0.77
N ASN A 135 1.80 -75.82 0.97
CA ASN A 135 2.45 -76.98 0.35
C ASN A 135 3.16 -77.87 1.38
N LYS A 136 2.38 -78.61 2.17
CA LYS A 136 2.81 -79.82 2.87
C LYS A 136 1.63 -80.78 2.91
N GLY A 137 1.46 -81.57 1.87
CA GLY A 137 0.44 -82.62 1.84
C GLY A 137 0.18 -83.15 0.46
N LYS A 138 1.09 -83.97 -0.07
CA LYS A 138 0.83 -85.06 -1.03
C LYS A 138 2.10 -85.89 -1.22
N SER A 139 2.22 -86.92 -0.39
CA SER A 139 3.07 -88.10 -0.61
C SER A 139 2.35 -89.29 0.04
N LYS A 140 2.36 -90.44 -0.65
CA LYS A 140 1.60 -91.69 -0.46
C LYS A 140 0.17 -91.62 -1.03
N SER A 141 -0.30 -92.54 -1.86
CA SER A 141 0.12 -93.90 -2.24
C SER A 141 -0.02 -94.10 -3.75
#